data_AF-A0A5C9EJI2-F1
#
_entry.id   AF-A0A5C9EJI2-F1
#
_cell.length_a   1.000
_cell.length_b   1.000
_cell.length_c   1.000
_cell.angle_alpha   90.00
_cell.angle_beta   90.00
_cell.angle_gamma   90.00
#
_symmetry.space_group_name_H-M   'P 1'
#
loop_
_entity.id
_entity.type
_entity.pdbx_description
1 polymer ?
#
loop_
_entity_poly.entity_id
_entity_poly.type
_entity_poly.pdbx_seq_one_letter_code
_entity_poly.pdbx_strand_id
1 'polypeptide(L)'
;MTEEQKKLIDYLNEIEKVTDLNGCFFINVKDDKVIESTIPFKVPNNILWEIGVLRDTFRQFSNGINHGALNELMIEGDKGYILLYDIPPHLLLLAMGSDEVNLSYVKLAMIDILERIRIKIADMGDEVLKIPGKKFGALGEKAEKIPTQVSLIETDEVQAPVARATEKISPIKQVNSEKISVESSKVETSRPEVIKTEEREAKKEPVPMEHVEKRAVKLEPIEATPRQETAVPQEDIIMKLKNMIKLLEDTAGTEKYETLGKIFDNMKYNLQYLSGNELFKILEELKDTILLNIGTSLALYDISKTAKGLKKIQRPLNSDESIRISKSIENWKQRIIKT
;
A
#
# COMPACT_ATOMS: atom_id res chain seq x y z
N MET A 1 -0.42 -25.47 23.22
CA MET A 1 -0.51 -24.62 22.02
C MET A 1 -1.25 -25.41 20.95
N THR A 2 -2.40 -24.92 20.48
CA THR A 2 -3.23 -25.60 19.48
C THR A 2 -2.60 -25.48 18.07
N GLU A 3 -3.07 -26.26 17.09
CA GLU A 3 -2.57 -26.15 15.71
C GLU A 3 -2.88 -24.79 15.08
N GLU A 4 -4.00 -24.21 15.46
CA GLU A 4 -4.45 -22.89 15.02
C GLU A 4 -3.52 -21.80 15.56
N GLN A 5 -3.14 -21.89 16.85
CA GLN A 5 -2.17 -20.97 17.45
C GLN A 5 -0.80 -21.05 16.78
N LYS A 6 -0.34 -22.26 16.41
CA LYS A 6 0.89 -22.45 15.63
C LYS A 6 0.84 -21.73 14.29
N LYS A 7 -0.25 -21.88 13.55
CA LYS A 7 -0.43 -21.21 12.25
C LYS A 7 -0.46 -19.69 12.39
N LEU A 8 -1.10 -19.15 13.44
CA LEU A 8 -1.14 -17.71 13.67
C LEU A 8 0.24 -17.14 13.98
N ILE A 9 1.03 -17.79 14.85
CA ILE A 9 2.40 -17.31 15.14
C ILE A 9 3.32 -17.43 13.92
N ASP A 10 3.14 -18.45 13.07
CA ASP A 10 3.89 -18.58 11.82
C ASP A 10 3.66 -17.39 10.87
N TYR A 11 2.42 -16.89 10.77
CA TYR A 11 2.15 -15.67 10.02
C TYR A 11 2.80 -14.43 10.62
N LEU A 12 2.79 -14.28 11.96
CA LEU A 12 3.47 -13.15 12.61
C LEU A 12 4.98 -13.18 12.38
N ASN A 13 5.59 -14.37 12.47
CA ASN A 13 7.01 -14.57 12.17
C ASN A 13 7.33 -14.30 10.69
N GLU A 14 6.43 -14.68 9.78
CA GLU A 14 6.56 -14.36 8.35
C GLU A 14 6.54 -12.85 8.12
N ILE A 15 5.62 -12.13 8.79
CA ILE A 15 5.55 -10.67 8.71
C ILE A 15 6.89 -10.07 9.12
N GLU A 16 7.39 -10.35 10.32
CA GLU A 16 8.66 -9.79 10.79
C GLU A 16 9.82 -10.10 9.85
N LYS A 17 9.92 -11.34 9.39
CA LYS A 17 10.99 -11.77 8.49
C LYS A 17 10.97 -11.08 7.12
N VAL A 18 9.78 -10.78 6.60
CA VAL A 18 9.63 -10.19 5.27
C VAL A 18 9.67 -8.67 5.33
N THR A 19 9.25 -8.07 6.44
CA THR A 19 9.05 -6.62 6.55
C THR A 19 10.09 -5.90 7.40
N ASP A 20 10.97 -6.65 8.07
CA ASP A 20 11.93 -6.16 9.06
C ASP A 20 11.26 -5.36 10.19
N LEU A 21 9.99 -5.66 10.49
CA LEU A 21 9.26 -5.07 11.61
C LEU A 21 9.76 -5.61 12.95
N ASN A 22 9.67 -4.78 13.99
CA ASN A 22 10.19 -5.05 15.33
C ASN A 22 9.27 -5.92 16.19
N GLY A 23 8.05 -6.18 15.72
CA GLY A 23 7.02 -6.74 16.59
C GLY A 23 5.64 -6.82 15.98
N CYS A 24 4.93 -7.94 16.20
CA CYS A 24 3.54 -8.11 15.78
C CYS A 24 2.68 -8.80 16.84
N PHE A 25 1.39 -8.45 16.88
CA PHE A 25 0.37 -9.02 17.76
C PHE A 25 -0.92 -9.29 17.00
N PHE A 26 -1.51 -10.46 17.24
CA PHE A 26 -2.93 -10.68 16.97
C PHE A 26 -3.74 -10.38 18.22
N ILE A 27 -4.68 -9.45 18.12
CA ILE A 27 -5.54 -8.99 19.21
C ILE A 27 -6.98 -9.34 18.87
N ASN A 28 -7.67 -10.04 19.78
CA ASN A 28 -9.12 -10.11 19.79
C ASN A 28 -9.65 -8.87 20.49
N VAL A 29 -10.19 -7.95 19.71
CA VAL A 29 -10.66 -6.65 20.20
C VAL A 29 -12.01 -6.76 20.90
N LYS A 30 -12.77 -7.85 20.68
CA LYS A 30 -14.02 -8.08 21.41
C LYS A 30 -13.77 -8.35 22.90
N ASP A 31 -12.63 -8.99 23.21
CA ASP A 31 -12.29 -9.45 24.55
C ASP A 31 -11.06 -8.74 25.15
N ASP A 32 -10.51 -7.73 24.46
CA ASP A 32 -9.28 -7.00 24.81
C ASP A 32 -8.10 -7.93 25.16
N LYS A 33 -7.88 -8.97 24.33
CA LYS A 33 -6.88 -10.01 24.57
C LYS A 33 -5.94 -10.18 23.39
N VAL A 34 -4.64 -10.32 23.70
CA VAL A 34 -3.66 -10.81 22.73
C VAL A 34 -3.85 -12.32 22.57
N ILE A 35 -4.10 -12.76 21.34
CA ILE A 35 -4.15 -14.19 20.97
C ILE A 35 -2.75 -14.73 20.77
N GLU A 36 -1.95 -14.06 19.94
CA GLU A 36 -0.56 -14.41 19.67
C GLU A 36 0.30 -13.17 19.49
N SER A 37 1.60 -13.32 19.75
CA SER A 37 2.60 -12.25 19.70
C SER A 37 3.98 -12.82 19.43
N THR A 38 4.77 -12.14 18.60
CA THR A 38 6.20 -12.40 18.41
C THR A 38 7.04 -11.79 19.54
N ILE A 39 6.54 -10.75 20.20
CA ILE A 39 7.25 -10.08 21.28
C ILE A 39 6.87 -10.71 22.62
N PRO A 40 7.87 -11.01 23.49
CA PRO A 40 7.62 -11.65 24.78
C PRO A 40 7.20 -10.65 25.87
N PHE A 41 6.47 -9.58 25.54
CA PHE A 41 5.95 -8.63 26.52
C PHE A 41 4.42 -8.56 26.50
N LYS A 42 3.83 -8.39 27.69
CA LYS A 42 2.38 -8.23 27.83
C LYS A 42 1.99 -6.77 27.60
N VAL A 43 1.15 -6.52 26.60
CA VAL A 43 0.48 -5.22 26.45
C VAL A 43 -0.52 -5.02 27.60
N PRO A 44 -0.46 -3.92 28.35
CA PRO A 44 -1.45 -3.59 29.38
C PRO A 44 -2.88 -3.58 28.82
N ASN A 45 -3.84 -4.12 29.58
CA ASN A 45 -5.23 -4.25 29.11
C ASN A 45 -5.88 -2.90 28.78
N ASN A 46 -5.53 -1.83 29.50
CA ASN A 46 -6.02 -0.48 29.19
C ASN A 46 -5.56 -0.01 27.81
N ILE A 47 -4.33 -0.33 27.40
CA ILE A 47 -3.82 0.01 26.06
C ILE A 47 -4.53 -0.81 24.98
N LEU A 48 -4.78 -2.10 25.22
CA LEU A 48 -5.54 -2.94 24.28
C LEU A 48 -6.97 -2.40 24.07
N TRP A 49 -7.63 -1.98 25.15
CA TRP A 49 -8.93 -1.35 25.09
C TRP A 49 -8.90 -0.02 24.32
N GLU A 50 -7.91 0.85 24.59
CA GLU A 50 -7.74 2.12 23.87
C GLU A 50 -7.54 1.91 22.36
N ILE A 51 -6.74 0.91 21.97
CA ILE A 51 -6.56 0.52 20.56
C ILE A 51 -7.89 0.09 19.93
N GLY A 52 -8.70 -0.69 20.67
CA GLY A 52 -10.03 -1.10 20.22
C GLY A 52 -10.97 0.07 20.00
N VAL A 53 -11.02 1.00 20.95
CA VAL A 53 -11.81 2.25 20.85
C VAL A 53 -11.35 3.09 19.67
N LEU A 54 -10.04 3.23 19.47
CA LEU A 54 -9.47 3.99 18.36
C LEU A 54 -9.91 3.42 17.01
N ARG A 55 -9.77 2.09 16.82
CA ARG A 55 -10.22 1.39 15.61
C ARG A 55 -11.70 1.66 15.35
N ASP A 56 -12.55 1.46 16.34
CA ASP A 56 -14.00 1.60 16.18
C ASP A 56 -14.42 3.04 15.89
N THR A 57 -13.76 4.02 16.52
CA THR A 57 -13.99 5.45 16.28
C THR A 57 -13.66 5.81 14.83
N PHE A 58 -12.48 5.43 14.34
CA PHE A 58 -12.09 5.74 12.96
C PHE A 58 -12.89 4.95 11.93
N ARG A 59 -13.35 3.73 12.24
CA ARG A 59 -14.27 2.98 11.38
C ARG A 59 -15.63 3.67 11.28
N GLN A 60 -16.18 4.15 12.40
CA GLN A 60 -17.42 4.92 12.41
C GLN A 60 -17.26 6.23 11.62
N PHE A 61 -16.14 6.93 11.79
CA PHE A 61 -15.83 8.13 11.03
C PHE A 61 -15.78 7.83 9.52
N SER A 62 -15.03 6.82 9.09
CA SER A 62 -14.92 6.39 7.69
C SER A 62 -16.28 6.07 7.07
N ASN A 63 -17.13 5.35 7.81
CA ASN A 63 -18.50 5.06 7.39
C ASN A 63 -19.36 6.33 7.30
N GLY A 64 -19.22 7.25 8.25
CA GLY A 64 -19.96 8.51 8.29
C GLY A 64 -19.66 9.43 7.10
N ILE A 65 -18.44 9.38 6.56
CA ILE A 65 -18.05 10.12 5.35
C ILE A 65 -18.20 9.30 4.07
N ASN A 66 -18.85 8.12 4.12
CA ASN A 66 -19.02 7.20 2.98
C ASN A 66 -17.71 6.78 2.30
N HIS A 67 -16.60 6.73 3.04
CA HIS A 67 -15.30 6.32 2.51
C HIS A 67 -15.11 4.79 2.49
N GLY A 68 -16.05 4.04 3.07
CA GLY A 68 -16.05 2.58 3.09
C GLY A 68 -15.35 2.01 4.33
N ALA A 69 -14.98 0.73 4.26
CA ALA A 69 -14.36 0.01 5.37
C ALA A 69 -12.92 0.46 5.59
N LEU A 70 -12.63 0.97 6.80
CA LEU A 70 -11.27 1.29 7.22
C LEU A 70 -10.53 -0.01 7.58
N ASN A 71 -9.67 -0.47 6.67
CA ASN A 71 -8.94 -1.73 6.80
C ASN A 71 -7.56 -1.58 7.44
N GLU A 72 -7.01 -0.36 7.45
CA GLU A 72 -5.68 -0.04 7.94
C GLU A 72 -5.72 1.32 8.63
N LEU A 73 -5.09 1.41 9.80
CA LEU A 73 -4.77 2.66 10.49
C LEU A 73 -3.28 2.68 10.79
N MET A 74 -2.62 3.81 10.54
CA MET A 74 -1.21 4.02 10.85
C MET A 74 -1.09 5.14 11.88
N ILE A 75 -0.29 4.89 12.90
CA ILE A 75 0.05 5.87 13.94
C ILE A 75 1.55 6.04 13.90
N GLU A 76 2.00 7.22 13.53
CA GLU A 76 3.41 7.59 13.55
C GLU A 76 3.75 8.26 14.88
N GLY A 77 4.91 7.92 15.45
CA GLY A 77 5.46 8.54 16.65
C GLY A 77 6.95 8.77 16.50
N ASP A 78 7.56 9.36 17.54
CA ASP A 78 8.95 9.85 17.48
C ASP A 78 10.01 8.77 17.18
N LYS A 79 9.69 7.48 17.37
CA LYS A 79 10.63 6.36 17.24
C LYS A 79 10.21 5.33 16.19
N GLY A 80 9.23 5.67 15.35
CA GLY A 80 8.70 4.78 14.33
C GLY A 80 7.19 4.79 14.29
N TYR A 81 6.58 3.65 13.96
CA TYR A 81 5.16 3.60 13.65
C TYR A 81 4.48 2.32 14.14
N ILE A 82 3.18 2.43 14.34
CA ILE A 82 2.27 1.33 14.64
C ILE A 82 1.28 1.23 13.48
N LEU A 83 1.19 0.05 12.90
CA LEU A 83 0.22 -0.33 11.88
C LEU A 83 -0.86 -1.21 12.52
N LEU A 84 -2.11 -0.83 12.32
CA LEU A 84 -3.27 -1.55 12.79
C LEU A 84 -4.07 -2.01 11.57
N TYR A 85 -4.14 -3.32 11.36
CA TYR A 85 -4.90 -3.92 10.26
C TYR A 85 -6.15 -4.61 10.79
N ASP A 86 -7.30 -4.20 10.26
CA ASP A 86 -8.57 -4.84 10.58
C ASP A 86 -8.69 -6.17 9.84
N ILE A 87 -8.99 -7.20 10.61
CA ILE A 87 -9.16 -8.58 10.14
C ILE A 87 -10.50 -9.09 10.67
N PRO A 88 -11.54 -9.11 9.82
CA PRO A 88 -12.86 -9.59 10.24
C PRO A 88 -12.82 -11.02 10.80
N PRO A 89 -13.70 -11.37 11.75
CA PRO A 89 -14.80 -10.54 12.25
C PRO A 89 -14.42 -9.54 13.37
N HIS A 90 -13.44 -9.84 14.23
CA HIS A 90 -13.07 -8.99 15.38
C HIS A 90 -11.58 -9.00 15.73
N LEU A 91 -10.73 -9.38 14.77
CA LEU A 91 -9.29 -9.45 14.98
C LEU A 91 -8.62 -8.18 14.48
N LEU A 92 -7.59 -7.79 15.22
CA LEU A 92 -6.69 -6.72 14.82
C LEU A 92 -5.28 -7.28 14.79
N LEU A 93 -4.59 -7.08 13.68
CA LEU A 93 -3.15 -7.25 13.63
C LEU A 93 -2.52 -5.89 13.96
N LEU A 94 -1.76 -5.85 15.05
CA LEU A 94 -0.91 -4.72 15.41
C LEU A 94 0.52 -5.06 15.02
N ALA A 95 1.15 -4.23 14.20
CA ALA A 95 2.53 -4.41 13.78
C ALA A 95 3.32 -3.12 14.05
N MET A 96 4.57 -3.24 14.51
CA MET A 96 5.40 -2.10 14.94
C MET A 96 6.70 -2.06 14.16
N GLY A 97 7.06 -0.90 13.63
CA GLY A 97 8.33 -0.66 12.93
C GLY A 97 9.08 0.51 13.53
N SER A 98 10.40 0.53 13.36
CA SER A 98 11.20 1.75 13.61
C SER A 98 11.04 2.74 12.46
N ASP A 99 11.49 3.96 12.69
CA ASP A 99 11.62 5.03 11.70
C ASP A 99 12.59 4.69 10.55
N GLU A 100 13.50 3.74 10.77
CA GLU A 100 14.44 3.25 9.74
C GLU A 100 13.78 2.30 8.71
N VAL A 101 12.62 1.72 9.03
CA VAL A 101 11.98 0.72 8.17
C VAL A 101 11.26 1.42 7.01
N ASN A 102 11.47 0.91 5.79
CA ASN A 102 10.81 1.43 4.60
C ASN A 102 9.32 1.06 4.59
N LEU A 103 8.47 2.01 5.02
CA LEU A 103 7.02 1.83 5.10
C LEU A 103 6.37 1.38 3.78
N SER A 104 6.85 1.89 2.64
CA SER A 104 6.31 1.48 1.33
C SER A 104 6.57 0.01 1.07
N TYR A 105 7.75 -0.50 1.43
CA TYR A 105 8.06 -1.92 1.33
C TYR A 105 7.19 -2.76 2.27
N VAL A 106 7.01 -2.31 3.52
CA VAL A 106 6.15 -2.98 4.50
C VAL A 106 4.72 -3.09 3.98
N LYS A 107 4.09 -1.98 3.58
CA LYS A 107 2.72 -2.00 3.08
C LYS A 107 2.55 -2.94 1.90
N LEU A 108 3.53 -2.99 0.99
CA LEU A 108 3.49 -3.90 -0.16
C LEU A 108 3.59 -5.37 0.25
N ALA A 109 4.52 -5.71 1.14
CA ALA A 109 4.65 -7.08 1.65
C ALA A 109 3.41 -7.51 2.44
N MET A 110 2.78 -6.59 3.16
CA MET A 110 1.59 -6.85 3.95
C MET A 110 0.35 -7.18 3.10
N ILE A 111 0.24 -6.74 1.85
CA ILE A 111 -0.94 -7.04 1.00
C ILE A 111 -1.16 -8.56 0.86
N ASP A 112 -0.15 -9.27 0.36
CA ASP A 112 -0.24 -10.71 0.09
C ASP A 112 -0.32 -11.54 1.38
N ILE A 113 0.34 -11.08 2.45
CA ILE A 113 0.31 -11.75 3.75
C ILE A 113 -1.07 -11.59 4.41
N LEU A 114 -1.61 -10.37 4.43
CA LEU A 114 -2.93 -10.09 5.00
C LEU A 114 -4.06 -10.80 4.26
N GLU A 115 -3.97 -10.91 2.93
CA GLU A 115 -4.96 -11.66 2.15
C GLU A 115 -4.98 -13.14 2.59
N ARG A 116 -3.81 -13.79 2.68
CA ARG A 116 -3.70 -15.17 3.17
C ARG A 116 -4.20 -15.33 4.60
N ILE A 117 -3.85 -14.39 5.48
CA ILE A 117 -4.32 -14.38 6.88
C ILE A 117 -5.85 -14.27 6.92
N ARG A 118 -6.45 -13.36 6.14
CA ARG A 118 -7.91 -13.17 6.07
C ARG A 118 -8.62 -14.41 5.57
N ILE A 119 -8.13 -15.05 4.51
CA ILE A 119 -8.69 -16.32 4.01
C ILE A 119 -8.61 -17.38 5.12
N LYS A 120 -7.46 -17.51 5.78
CA LYS A 120 -7.27 -18.50 6.83
C LYS A 120 -8.19 -18.27 8.02
N ILE A 121 -8.36 -17.02 8.44
CA ILE A 121 -9.24 -16.65 9.56
C ILE A 121 -10.71 -16.83 9.17
N ALA A 122 -11.08 -16.53 7.93
CA ALA A 122 -12.42 -16.81 7.42
C ALA A 122 -12.72 -18.32 7.43
N ASP A 123 -11.75 -19.18 7.05
CA ASP A 123 -11.90 -20.64 7.16
C ASP A 123 -12.13 -21.10 8.60
N MET A 124 -11.48 -20.43 9.56
CA MET A 124 -11.63 -20.73 10.99
C MET A 124 -12.97 -20.22 11.55
N GLY A 125 -13.54 -19.18 10.95
CA GLY A 125 -14.80 -18.56 11.37
C GLY A 125 -14.76 -18.11 12.83
N ASP A 126 -15.83 -18.38 13.57
CA ASP A 126 -15.97 -17.97 14.97
C ASP A 126 -15.05 -18.74 15.94
N GLU A 127 -14.46 -19.86 15.52
CA GLU A 127 -13.53 -20.63 16.38
C GLU A 127 -12.28 -19.82 16.73
N VAL A 128 -11.87 -18.89 15.86
CA VAL A 128 -10.74 -18.00 16.12
C VAL A 128 -10.96 -17.12 17.36
N LEU A 129 -12.21 -16.77 17.64
CA LEU A 129 -12.59 -15.93 18.79
C LEU A 129 -12.55 -16.72 20.11
N LYS A 130 -12.59 -18.05 20.04
CA LYS A 130 -12.52 -18.94 21.21
C LYS A 130 -11.08 -19.27 21.61
N ILE A 131 -10.08 -18.87 20.81
CA ILE A 131 -8.68 -19.12 21.10
C ILE A 131 -8.32 -18.41 22.42
N PRO A 132 -7.79 -19.13 23.42
CA PRO A 132 -7.42 -18.51 24.69
C PRO A 132 -6.28 -17.52 24.46
N GLY A 133 -6.35 -16.37 25.14
CA GLY A 133 -5.31 -15.36 25.07
C GLY A 133 -3.94 -15.88 25.51
N LYS A 134 -2.88 -15.38 24.88
CA LYS A 134 -1.49 -15.73 25.20
C LYS A 134 -1.19 -15.39 26.66
N LYS A 135 -0.67 -16.38 27.39
CA LYS A 135 -0.11 -16.16 28.73
C LYS A 135 1.32 -15.67 28.57
N PHE A 136 1.57 -14.44 28.98
CA PHE A 136 2.92 -13.91 29.10
C PHE A 136 3.49 -14.33 30.45
N GLY A 137 4.76 -14.77 30.46
CA GLY A 137 5.48 -15.00 31.71
C GLY A 137 5.55 -13.69 32.49
N ALA A 138 5.54 -13.78 33.83
CA ALA A 138 5.88 -12.63 34.65
C ALA A 138 7.32 -12.22 34.28
N LEU A 139 7.53 -10.95 33.86
CA LEU A 139 8.87 -10.41 33.72
C LEU A 139 9.61 -10.66 35.04
N GLY A 140 10.55 -11.61 35.06
CA GLY A 140 11.33 -11.97 36.25
C GLY A 140 11.44 -13.46 36.59
N GLU A 141 10.65 -14.36 36.00
CA GLU A 141 10.87 -15.81 36.20
C GLU A 141 11.87 -16.37 35.17
N LYS A 142 13.14 -16.34 35.58
CA LYS A 142 14.30 -17.08 35.05
C LYS A 142 14.26 -17.38 33.54
N ALA A 143 14.85 -16.48 32.76
CA ALA A 143 15.47 -16.88 31.51
C ALA A 143 16.51 -17.97 31.82
N GLU A 144 16.21 -19.22 31.47
CA GLU A 144 17.25 -20.22 31.30
C GLU A 144 18.26 -19.67 30.28
N LYS A 145 19.52 -19.74 30.69
CA LYS A 145 20.69 -19.10 30.09
C LYS A 145 20.73 -19.28 28.58
N ILE A 146 20.76 -18.18 27.86
CA ILE A 146 21.44 -18.09 26.56
C ILE A 146 22.63 -17.13 26.78
N PRO A 147 23.87 -17.54 26.48
CA PRO A 147 25.04 -16.74 26.82
C PRO A 147 25.26 -15.67 25.76
N THR A 148 24.86 -14.44 26.05
CA THR A 148 25.36 -13.28 25.29
C THR A 148 26.60 -12.76 26.02
N GLN A 149 27.79 -13.07 25.50
CA GLN A 149 29.01 -12.36 25.88
C GLN A 149 28.90 -10.93 25.38
N VAL A 150 28.80 -9.98 26.30
CA VAL A 150 29.12 -8.57 26.05
C VAL A 150 30.26 -8.22 26.98
N SER A 151 31.41 -7.92 26.39
CA SER A 151 32.58 -7.38 27.05
C SER A 151 32.23 -6.06 27.75
N LEU A 152 32.47 -6.02 29.06
CA LEU A 152 32.47 -4.83 29.89
C LEU A 152 33.43 -3.78 29.33
N ILE A 153 32.94 -2.56 29.15
CA ILE A 153 33.75 -1.37 29.42
C ILE A 153 33.04 -0.67 30.57
N GLU A 154 33.65 -0.81 31.74
CA GLU A 154 33.31 -0.05 32.94
C GLU A 154 33.63 1.43 32.72
N THR A 155 32.73 2.29 33.17
CA THR A 155 33.12 3.52 33.86
C THR A 155 31.99 3.91 34.79
N ASP A 156 32.27 3.73 36.08
CA ASP A 156 31.56 4.35 37.19
C ASP A 156 31.60 5.88 37.06
N GLU A 157 30.49 6.54 37.38
CA GLU A 157 30.42 7.43 38.55
C GLU A 157 28.97 7.93 38.81
N VAL A 158 28.38 7.32 39.84
CA VAL A 158 27.59 7.90 40.95
C VAL A 158 27.02 9.33 40.79
N GLN A 159 25.68 9.45 40.85
CA GLN A 159 24.96 10.16 41.92
C GLN A 159 23.43 10.00 41.79
N ALA A 160 22.78 9.63 42.90
CA ALA A 160 21.34 9.69 43.13
C ALA A 160 21.07 10.68 44.29
N PRO A 161 19.81 10.96 44.69
CA PRO A 161 18.62 11.33 43.93
C PRO A 161 18.04 12.67 44.46
N VAL A 162 17.14 13.32 43.71
CA VAL A 162 16.29 14.39 44.29
C VAL A 162 14.82 14.10 44.00
N ALA A 163 14.08 13.86 45.09
CA ALA A 163 12.63 13.74 45.12
C ALA A 163 11.96 15.10 44.84
N ARG A 164 10.81 15.10 44.15
CA ARG A 164 9.72 16.04 44.42
C ARG A 164 8.39 15.62 43.80
N ALA A 165 7.40 15.54 44.70
CA ALA A 165 6.00 15.93 44.58
C ALA A 165 5.10 15.28 43.51
N THR A 166 4.29 14.36 44.00
CA THR A 166 2.93 14.05 43.57
C THR A 166 2.03 15.29 43.54
N GLU A 167 1.38 15.57 42.41
CA GLU A 167 0.14 16.35 42.37
C GLU A 167 -1.04 15.46 41.98
N LYS A 168 -2.02 15.42 42.89
CA LYS A 168 -3.34 14.82 42.70
C LYS A 168 -4.15 15.72 41.78
N ILE A 169 -4.67 15.18 40.69
CA ILE A 169 -5.78 15.81 39.96
C ILE A 169 -7.06 15.05 40.33
N SER A 170 -8.04 15.80 40.84
CA SER A 170 -9.37 15.32 41.24
C SER A 170 -10.26 15.06 40.01
N PRO A 171 -11.23 14.13 40.06
CA PRO A 171 -12.09 13.81 38.93
C PRO A 171 -13.10 14.93 38.64
N ILE A 172 -13.26 15.27 37.36
CA ILE A 172 -14.29 16.20 36.88
C ILE A 172 -15.65 15.47 36.86
N LYS A 173 -16.65 16.16 37.41
CA LYS A 173 -18.04 15.74 37.56
C LYS A 173 -18.72 15.44 36.22
N GLN A 174 -19.51 14.37 36.22
CA GLN A 174 -20.59 14.12 35.25
C GLN A 174 -21.57 15.30 35.19
N VAL A 175 -21.90 15.71 33.98
CA VAL A 175 -23.12 16.49 33.71
C VAL A 175 -23.96 15.68 32.74
N ASN A 176 -25.14 15.28 33.22
CA ASN A 176 -26.26 14.78 32.44
C ASN A 176 -26.69 15.80 31.38
N SER A 177 -26.95 15.35 30.17
CA SER A 177 -27.91 16.00 29.28
C SER A 177 -28.63 14.94 28.43
N GLU A 178 -29.83 14.65 28.92
CA GLU A 178 -31.10 14.35 28.25
C GLU A 178 -31.14 13.79 26.81
N LYS A 179 -32.05 12.82 26.72
CA LYS A 179 -32.62 12.13 25.57
C LYS A 179 -33.04 13.08 24.46
N ILE A 180 -32.59 12.81 23.23
CA ILE A 180 -33.32 13.19 22.02
C ILE A 180 -33.71 11.90 21.29
N SER A 181 -35.00 11.61 21.36
CA SER A 181 -35.70 10.62 20.55
C SER A 181 -35.95 11.23 19.17
N VAL A 182 -35.52 10.58 18.09
CA VAL A 182 -36.00 10.90 16.74
C VAL A 182 -36.53 9.62 16.11
N GLU A 183 -37.76 9.74 15.65
CA GLU A 183 -38.64 8.72 15.13
C GLU A 183 -38.09 8.01 13.89
N SER A 184 -38.44 6.73 13.84
CA SER A 184 -38.34 5.85 12.68
C SER A 184 -39.21 6.35 11.52
N SER A 185 -38.59 6.64 10.39
CA SER A 185 -39.28 6.65 9.09
C SER A 185 -38.87 5.42 8.28
N LYS A 186 -39.81 4.48 8.13
CA LYS A 186 -39.78 3.38 7.16
C LYS A 186 -39.63 3.95 5.75
N VAL A 187 -38.75 3.37 4.94
CA VAL A 187 -38.84 3.47 3.48
C VAL A 187 -38.77 2.06 2.91
N GLU A 188 -39.81 1.75 2.12
CA GLU A 188 -40.12 0.47 1.52
C GLU A 188 -39.10 0.03 0.47
N THR A 189 -38.88 -1.27 0.45
CA THR A 189 -38.23 -2.05 -0.59
C THR A 189 -38.94 -1.91 -1.94
N SER A 190 -38.19 -1.65 -3.00
CA SER A 190 -38.58 -2.01 -4.37
C SER A 190 -37.37 -2.52 -5.16
N ARG A 191 -37.44 -3.82 -5.52
CA ARG A 191 -36.62 -4.46 -6.56
C ARG A 191 -37.06 -3.95 -7.94
N PRO A 192 -36.14 -3.96 -8.92
CA PRO A 192 -36.42 -4.67 -10.17
C PRO A 192 -35.22 -5.56 -10.54
N GLU A 193 -35.42 -6.85 -10.75
CA GLU A 193 -35.84 -7.51 -12.00
C GLU A 193 -34.74 -7.59 -13.08
N VAL A 194 -34.49 -8.85 -13.42
CA VAL A 194 -33.56 -9.41 -14.40
C VAL A 194 -34.00 -9.00 -15.81
N ILE A 195 -33.08 -8.48 -16.62
CA ILE A 195 -33.30 -8.39 -18.07
C ILE A 195 -32.26 -9.24 -18.80
N LYS A 196 -32.81 -10.14 -19.60
CA LYS A 196 -32.17 -11.15 -20.44
C LYS A 196 -31.40 -10.53 -21.60
N THR A 197 -30.35 -11.24 -21.97
CA THR A 197 -29.65 -11.24 -23.25
C THR A 197 -30.63 -11.40 -24.43
N GLU A 198 -30.50 -10.57 -25.46
CA GLU A 198 -30.87 -10.92 -26.83
C GLU A 198 -29.75 -10.51 -27.80
N GLU A 199 -29.23 -11.52 -28.51
CA GLU A 199 -28.43 -11.39 -29.73
C GLU A 199 -29.26 -10.77 -30.86
N ARG A 200 -28.63 -9.91 -31.67
CA ARG A 200 -29.07 -9.70 -33.07
C ARG A 200 -27.87 -9.70 -34.00
N GLU A 201 -27.76 -10.80 -34.75
CA GLU A 201 -27.10 -10.84 -36.05
C GLU A 201 -27.87 -9.96 -37.07
N ALA A 202 -27.12 -9.26 -37.93
CA ALA A 202 -27.61 -8.86 -39.24
C ALA A 202 -26.47 -8.97 -40.27
N LYS A 203 -26.64 -9.84 -41.27
CA LYS A 203 -25.75 -9.99 -42.44
C LYS A 203 -26.28 -9.19 -43.64
N LYS A 204 -25.34 -8.45 -44.25
CA LYS A 204 -25.05 -8.19 -45.69
C LYS A 204 -26.15 -7.67 -46.63
N GLU A 205 -25.80 -6.60 -47.38
CA GLU A 205 -25.50 -6.69 -48.83
C GLU A 205 -24.67 -5.47 -49.34
N PRO A 206 -23.98 -5.57 -50.51
CA PRO A 206 -22.83 -4.75 -50.90
C PRO A 206 -23.18 -3.55 -51.81
N VAL A 207 -22.31 -2.54 -51.83
CA VAL A 207 -22.39 -1.37 -52.73
C VAL A 207 -21.32 -1.49 -53.85
N PRO A 208 -21.61 -1.07 -55.10
CA PRO A 208 -20.85 -1.46 -56.30
C PRO A 208 -19.48 -0.77 -56.43
N MET A 209 -18.54 -1.50 -57.05
CA MET A 209 -17.26 -0.96 -57.54
C MET A 209 -17.46 -0.11 -58.79
N GLU A 210 -17.06 1.16 -58.75
CA GLU A 210 -16.68 1.89 -59.96
C GLU A 210 -15.18 1.72 -60.21
N HIS A 211 -14.88 1.21 -61.42
CA HIS A 211 -13.54 1.18 -62.01
C HIS A 211 -13.08 2.61 -62.35
N VAL A 212 -11.91 3.00 -61.83
CA VAL A 212 -11.10 4.07 -62.44
C VAL A 212 -9.65 3.59 -62.54
N GLU A 213 -9.05 3.95 -63.67
CA GLU A 213 -7.92 3.35 -64.37
C GLU A 213 -6.60 3.19 -63.59
N LYS A 214 -5.91 2.08 -63.88
CA LYS A 214 -4.49 1.87 -63.55
C LYS A 214 -3.62 2.84 -64.33
N ARG A 215 -3.07 3.87 -63.68
CA ARG A 215 -1.83 4.52 -64.14
C ARG A 215 -0.63 3.87 -63.45
N ALA A 216 0.22 3.23 -64.24
CA ALA A 216 1.52 2.76 -63.82
C ALA A 216 2.42 3.96 -63.51
N VAL A 217 2.65 4.23 -62.22
CA VAL A 217 3.72 5.13 -61.78
C VAL A 217 4.93 4.27 -61.49
N LYS A 218 5.94 4.42 -62.34
CA LYS A 218 7.29 3.87 -62.19
C LYS A 218 7.87 4.40 -60.88
N LEU A 219 7.97 3.54 -59.87
CA LEU A 219 8.72 3.83 -58.64
C LEU A 219 10.20 3.87 -59.04
N GLU A 220 10.75 5.06 -59.18
CA GLU A 220 12.19 5.24 -59.07
C GLU A 220 12.61 4.87 -57.63
N PRO A 221 13.74 4.18 -57.44
CA PRO A 221 14.26 3.94 -56.11
C PRO A 221 14.54 5.30 -55.49
N ILE A 222 13.74 5.70 -54.50
CA ILE A 222 14.12 6.78 -53.62
C ILE A 222 15.36 6.26 -52.91
N GLU A 223 16.53 6.72 -53.36
CA GLU A 223 17.79 6.58 -52.65
C GLU A 223 17.50 6.88 -51.19
N ALA A 224 17.83 5.90 -50.33
CA ALA A 224 17.74 6.05 -48.90
C ALA A 224 18.57 7.28 -48.52
N THR A 225 17.91 8.43 -48.43
CA THR A 225 18.46 9.60 -47.77
C THR A 225 18.77 9.09 -46.38
N PRO A 226 20.04 9.09 -45.95
CA PRO A 226 20.34 8.71 -44.58
C PRO A 226 19.53 9.69 -43.75
N ARG A 227 18.54 9.17 -43.00
CA ARG A 227 18.02 9.93 -41.87
C ARG A 227 19.27 10.15 -41.03
N GLN A 228 19.77 11.38 -41.04
CA GLN A 228 20.64 11.84 -39.97
C GLN A 228 19.79 11.68 -38.72
N GLU A 229 19.95 10.54 -38.06
CA GLU A 229 19.59 10.36 -36.67
C GLU A 229 20.41 11.40 -35.92
N THR A 230 19.85 12.60 -35.75
CA THR A 230 20.18 13.42 -34.60
C THR A 230 19.78 12.57 -33.41
N ALA A 231 20.71 11.73 -32.95
CA ALA A 231 20.60 11.02 -31.70
C ALA A 231 20.41 12.11 -30.64
N VAL A 232 19.17 12.30 -30.20
CA VAL A 232 18.92 13.12 -29.02
C VAL A 232 19.75 12.46 -27.92
N PRO A 233 20.71 13.18 -27.31
CA PRO A 233 21.52 12.60 -26.26
C PRO A 233 20.61 12.00 -25.20
N GLN A 234 20.87 10.74 -24.85
CA GLN A 234 20.13 10.02 -23.81
C GLN A 234 20.08 10.81 -22.49
N GLU A 235 21.15 11.55 -22.20
CA GLU A 235 21.26 12.47 -21.07
C GLU A 235 20.24 13.63 -21.14
N ASP A 236 19.99 14.19 -22.32
CA ASP A 236 19.00 15.26 -22.52
C ASP A 236 17.58 14.74 -22.29
N ILE A 237 17.29 13.51 -22.71
CA ILE A 237 15.99 12.85 -22.48
C ILE A 237 15.77 12.66 -20.98
N ILE A 238 16.77 12.13 -20.27
CA ILE A 238 16.69 11.88 -18.83
C ILE A 238 16.52 13.20 -18.08
N MET A 239 17.30 14.22 -18.44
CA MET A 239 17.21 15.55 -17.82
C MET A 239 15.83 16.17 -18.05
N LYS A 240 15.29 16.08 -19.27
CA LYS A 240 13.93 16.55 -19.59
C LYS A 240 12.89 15.84 -18.73
N LEU A 241 12.94 14.51 -18.61
CA LEU A 241 12.00 13.74 -17.80
C LEU A 241 12.09 14.11 -16.31
N LYS A 242 13.30 14.23 -15.76
CA LYS A 242 13.51 14.69 -14.38
C LYS A 242 12.98 16.09 -14.14
N ASN A 243 13.20 17.03 -15.06
CA ASN A 243 12.66 18.38 -14.95
C ASN A 243 11.13 18.39 -14.96
N MET A 244 10.50 17.54 -15.77
CA MET A 244 9.04 17.39 -15.77
C MET A 244 8.52 16.76 -14.48
N ILE A 245 9.24 15.79 -13.90
CA ILE A 245 8.91 15.21 -12.59
C ILE A 245 9.01 16.29 -11.50
N LYS A 246 10.07 17.09 -11.49
CA LYS A 246 10.22 18.20 -10.56
C LYS A 246 9.10 19.24 -10.72
N LEU A 247 8.73 19.58 -11.96
CA LEU A 247 7.60 20.48 -12.21
C LEU A 247 6.29 19.96 -11.61
N LEU A 248 6.09 18.63 -11.56
CA LEU A 248 4.91 18.03 -10.95
C LEU A 248 4.83 18.29 -9.42
N GLU A 249 5.98 18.40 -8.75
CA GLU A 249 6.06 18.75 -7.32
C GLU A 249 5.56 20.18 -7.07
N ASP A 250 5.90 21.10 -7.96
CA ASP A 250 5.57 22.53 -7.86
C ASP A 250 4.17 22.88 -8.42
N THR A 251 3.57 22.00 -9.23
CA THR A 251 2.25 22.23 -9.84
C THR A 251 1.15 22.03 -8.80
N ALA A 252 0.14 22.90 -8.72
CA ALA A 252 -0.96 22.78 -7.75
C ALA A 252 -2.29 22.35 -8.38
N GLY A 253 -3.20 21.83 -7.55
CA GLY A 253 -4.58 21.54 -7.97
C GLY A 253 -4.69 20.45 -9.05
N THR A 254 -5.66 20.61 -9.95
CA THR A 254 -5.97 19.62 -11.00
C THR A 254 -4.95 19.61 -12.14
N GLU A 255 -4.13 20.64 -12.29
CA GLU A 255 -3.07 20.72 -13.31
C GLU A 255 -2.00 19.64 -13.11
N LYS A 256 -1.85 19.11 -11.90
CA LYS A 256 -0.98 17.96 -11.59
C LYS A 256 -1.26 16.76 -12.48
N TYR A 257 -2.54 16.48 -12.78
CA TYR A 257 -2.92 15.34 -13.62
C TYR A 257 -2.55 15.55 -15.08
N GLU A 258 -2.64 16.78 -15.60
CA GLU A 258 -2.22 17.10 -16.95
C GLU A 258 -0.70 16.98 -17.09
N THR A 259 0.05 17.52 -16.13
CA THR A 259 1.52 17.42 -16.08
C THR A 259 1.96 15.95 -16.00
N LEU A 260 1.32 15.15 -15.15
CA LEU A 260 1.56 13.72 -15.08
C LEU A 260 1.27 13.02 -16.42
N GLY A 261 0.19 13.40 -17.11
CA GLY A 261 -0.13 12.88 -18.43
C GLY A 261 1.00 13.12 -19.44
N LYS A 262 1.55 14.33 -19.45
CA LYS A 262 2.70 14.71 -20.30
C LYS A 262 3.97 13.93 -19.97
N ILE A 263 4.20 13.62 -18.69
CA ILE A 263 5.34 12.78 -18.27
C ILE A 263 5.19 11.38 -18.85
N PHE A 264 4.03 10.74 -18.66
CA PHE A 264 3.79 9.40 -19.20
C PHE A 264 3.93 9.35 -20.73
N ASP A 265 3.41 10.36 -21.44
CA ASP A 265 3.54 10.45 -22.90
C ASP A 265 5.00 10.62 -23.34
N ASN A 266 5.79 11.45 -22.64
CA ASN A 266 7.22 11.59 -22.92
C ASN A 266 7.99 10.31 -22.62
N MET A 267 7.71 9.63 -21.50
CA MET A 267 8.38 8.35 -21.21
C MET A 267 8.10 7.35 -22.31
N LYS A 268 6.82 7.19 -22.70
CA LYS A 268 6.39 6.26 -23.74
C LYS A 268 7.08 6.54 -25.07
N TYR A 269 7.17 7.81 -25.48
CA TYR A 269 7.83 8.22 -26.72
C TYR A 269 9.33 7.91 -26.73
N ASN A 270 10.00 8.07 -25.59
CA ASN A 270 11.45 7.94 -25.49
C ASN A 270 11.94 6.56 -25.03
N LEU A 271 11.05 5.58 -24.83
CA LEU A 271 11.40 4.24 -24.30
C LEU A 271 12.57 3.57 -25.02
N GLN A 272 12.63 3.69 -26.35
CA GLN A 272 13.66 3.03 -27.17
C GLN A 272 15.07 3.58 -26.96
N TYR A 273 15.19 4.77 -26.36
CA TYR A 273 16.48 5.45 -26.12
C TYR A 273 16.96 5.30 -24.68
N LEU A 274 16.17 4.67 -23.81
CA LEU A 274 16.50 4.52 -22.39
C LEU A 274 16.99 3.10 -22.11
N SER A 275 18.04 2.99 -21.30
CA SER A 275 18.37 1.71 -20.68
C SER A 275 17.33 1.33 -19.63
N GLY A 276 17.21 0.03 -19.34
CA GLY A 276 16.32 -0.42 -18.27
C GLY A 276 16.68 0.20 -16.91
N ASN A 277 17.96 0.32 -16.57
CA ASN A 277 18.40 0.89 -15.30
C ASN A 277 18.06 2.40 -15.18
N GLU A 278 18.10 3.17 -16.25
CA GLU A 278 17.67 4.57 -16.21
C GLU A 278 16.16 4.69 -16.12
N LEU A 279 15.44 3.87 -16.89
CA LEU A 279 13.99 3.83 -16.78
C LEU A 279 13.56 3.41 -15.37
N PHE A 280 14.28 2.47 -14.73
CA PHE A 280 14.08 2.13 -13.31
C PHE A 280 14.19 3.37 -12.41
N LYS A 281 15.26 4.16 -12.54
CA LYS A 281 15.46 5.37 -11.73
C LYS A 281 14.34 6.39 -11.94
N ILE A 282 13.98 6.64 -13.21
CA ILE A 282 12.91 7.56 -13.58
C ILE A 282 11.57 7.08 -13.00
N LEU A 283 11.27 5.78 -13.08
CA LEU A 283 10.02 5.21 -12.57
C LEU A 283 9.93 5.23 -11.04
N GLU A 284 11.03 4.98 -10.31
CA GLU A 284 11.03 5.10 -8.85
C GLU A 284 10.82 6.55 -8.41
N GLU A 285 11.53 7.50 -9.02
CA GLU A 285 11.39 8.94 -8.75
C GLU A 285 9.97 9.44 -9.07
N LEU A 286 9.43 9.04 -10.22
CA LEU A 286 8.06 9.34 -10.61
C LEU A 286 7.04 8.73 -9.64
N LYS A 287 7.23 7.48 -9.23
CA LYS A 287 6.34 6.77 -8.29
C LYS A 287 6.29 7.49 -6.93
N ASP A 288 7.44 7.88 -6.39
CA ASP A 288 7.51 8.63 -5.13
C ASP A 288 6.85 10.01 -5.29
N THR A 289 7.09 10.69 -6.41
CA THR A 289 6.48 12.00 -6.71
C THR A 289 4.95 11.90 -6.81
N ILE A 290 4.41 10.89 -7.50
CA ILE A 290 2.96 10.67 -7.60
C ILE A 290 2.38 10.38 -6.21
N LEU A 291 3.04 9.53 -5.42
CA LEU A 291 2.57 9.21 -4.07
C LEU A 291 2.45 10.47 -3.19
N LEU A 292 3.44 11.36 -3.25
CA LEU A 292 3.48 12.59 -2.46
C LEU A 292 2.53 13.67 -2.98
N ASN A 293 2.42 13.83 -4.29
CA ASN A 293 1.74 15.00 -4.88
C ASN A 293 0.31 14.72 -5.34
N ILE A 294 -0.03 13.47 -5.61
CA ILE A 294 -1.35 13.07 -6.15
C ILE A 294 -2.03 12.11 -5.17
N GLY A 295 -1.31 11.12 -4.66
CA GLY A 295 -1.80 10.13 -3.70
C GLY A 295 -1.65 8.69 -4.18
N THR A 296 -2.31 7.77 -3.48
CA THR A 296 -2.15 6.33 -3.70
C THR A 296 -2.95 5.82 -4.90
N SER A 297 -2.34 4.94 -5.69
CA SER A 297 -3.01 4.18 -6.75
C SER A 297 -2.42 2.77 -6.86
N LEU A 298 -3.26 1.78 -7.20
CA LEU A 298 -2.79 0.40 -7.52
C LEU A 298 -1.74 0.40 -8.65
N ALA A 299 -1.78 1.40 -9.54
CA ALA A 299 -0.77 1.55 -10.58
C ALA A 299 0.64 1.80 -10.02
N LEU A 300 0.79 2.38 -8.82
CA LEU A 300 2.10 2.61 -8.19
C LEU A 300 2.80 1.29 -7.86
N TYR A 301 2.04 0.24 -7.51
CA TYR A 301 2.58 -1.11 -7.32
C TYR A 301 3.10 -1.68 -8.64
N ASP A 302 2.30 -1.58 -9.71
CA ASP A 302 2.68 -2.09 -11.03
C ASP A 302 3.92 -1.36 -11.58
N ILE A 303 4.02 -0.05 -11.31
CA ILE A 303 5.22 0.75 -11.60
C ILE A 303 6.43 0.20 -10.85
N SER A 304 6.35 0.03 -9.53
CA SER A 304 7.50 -0.46 -8.74
C SER A 304 7.91 -1.88 -9.13
N LYS A 305 6.94 -2.78 -9.37
CA LYS A 305 7.21 -4.14 -9.85
C LYS A 305 7.96 -4.13 -11.18
N THR A 306 7.53 -3.26 -12.11
CA THR A 306 8.19 -3.10 -13.40
C THR A 306 9.57 -2.49 -13.26
N ALA A 307 9.72 -1.43 -12.46
CA ALA A 307 10.98 -0.76 -12.18
C ALA A 307 12.02 -1.76 -11.61
N LYS A 308 11.65 -2.57 -10.62
CA LYS A 308 12.54 -3.61 -10.05
C LYS A 308 13.03 -4.62 -11.09
N GLY A 309 12.19 -4.99 -12.05
CA GLY A 309 12.57 -5.86 -13.17
C GLY A 309 13.58 -5.21 -14.12
N LEU A 310 13.55 -3.88 -14.24
CA LEU A 310 14.40 -3.10 -15.13
C LEU A 310 15.77 -2.75 -14.54
N LYS A 311 15.91 -2.73 -13.20
CA LYS A 311 17.14 -2.36 -12.48
C LYS A 311 18.41 -3.08 -12.95
N LYS A 312 18.28 -4.33 -13.41
CA LYS A 312 19.42 -5.17 -13.85
C LYS A 312 19.78 -5.01 -15.33
N ILE A 313 18.98 -4.29 -16.11
CA ILE A 313 19.15 -4.15 -17.55
C ILE A 313 19.93 -2.86 -17.85
N GLN A 314 21.23 -2.99 -18.13
CA GLN A 314 22.11 -1.84 -18.44
C GLN A 314 22.09 -1.44 -19.93
N ARG A 315 21.45 -2.23 -20.78
CA ARG A 315 21.28 -1.96 -22.22
C ARG A 315 19.95 -1.25 -22.51
N PRO A 316 19.81 -0.62 -23.68
CA PRO A 316 18.51 -0.25 -24.21
C PRO A 316 17.54 -1.44 -24.25
N LEU A 317 16.26 -1.13 -24.08
CA LEU A 317 15.18 -2.11 -24.17
C LEU A 317 15.07 -2.66 -25.58
N ASN A 318 14.84 -3.97 -25.72
CA ASN A 318 14.52 -4.54 -27.02
C ASN A 318 13.08 -4.19 -27.43
N SER A 319 12.68 -4.56 -28.65
CA SER A 319 11.35 -4.26 -29.20
C SER A 319 10.21 -4.80 -28.32
N ASP A 320 10.33 -6.03 -27.84
CA ASP A 320 9.28 -6.71 -27.09
C ASP A 320 9.14 -6.12 -25.68
N GLU A 321 10.26 -5.85 -25.02
CA GLU A 321 10.35 -5.13 -23.74
C GLU A 321 9.71 -3.74 -23.88
N SER A 322 10.06 -3.00 -24.93
CA SER A 322 9.54 -1.65 -25.20
C SER A 322 8.03 -1.66 -25.44
N ILE A 323 7.50 -2.60 -26.24
CA ILE A 323 6.05 -2.73 -26.48
C ILE A 323 5.32 -3.05 -25.18
N ARG A 324 5.83 -3.98 -24.37
CA ARG A 324 5.22 -4.36 -23.10
C ARG A 324 5.17 -3.17 -22.14
N ILE A 325 6.29 -2.46 -21.97
CA ILE A 325 6.39 -1.33 -21.06
C ILE A 325 5.53 -0.16 -21.55
N SER A 326 5.48 0.09 -22.87
CA SER A 326 4.61 1.09 -23.47
C SER A 326 3.14 0.85 -23.14
N LYS A 327 2.67 -0.40 -23.20
CA LYS A 327 1.31 -0.79 -22.77
C LYS A 327 1.11 -0.59 -21.27
N SER A 328 2.11 -0.94 -20.46
CA SER A 328 2.05 -0.73 -19.00
C SER A 328 1.95 0.76 -18.66
N ILE A 329 2.73 1.62 -19.30
CA ILE A 329 2.68 3.08 -19.12
C ILE A 329 1.28 3.63 -19.40
N GLU A 330 0.65 3.21 -20.49
CA GLU A 330 -0.71 3.65 -20.82
C GLU A 330 -1.72 3.21 -19.75
N ASN A 331 -1.63 1.96 -19.30
CA ASN A 331 -2.50 1.43 -18.25
C ASN A 331 -2.30 2.19 -16.93
N TRP A 332 -1.07 2.55 -16.57
CA TRP A 332 -0.80 3.35 -15.37
C TRP A 332 -1.39 4.74 -15.49
N LYS A 333 -1.18 5.40 -16.64
CA LYS A 333 -1.74 6.72 -16.95
C LYS A 333 -3.25 6.73 -16.74
N GLN A 334 -3.97 5.78 -17.34
CA GLN A 334 -5.43 5.67 -17.21
C GLN A 334 -5.92 5.39 -15.79
N ARG A 335 -5.17 4.60 -15.01
CA ARG A 335 -5.55 4.25 -13.64
C ARG A 335 -5.29 5.36 -12.63
N ILE A 336 -4.29 6.22 -12.89
CA ILE A 336 -3.90 7.31 -11.99
C ILE A 336 -4.66 8.59 -12.34
N ILE A 337 -4.76 8.91 -13.63
CA ILE A 337 -5.49 10.07 -14.13
C ILE A 337 -6.92 9.59 -14.41
N LYS A 338 -7.79 9.67 -13.40
CA LYS A 338 -9.22 9.44 -13.57
C LYS A 338 -9.80 10.59 -14.40
N THR A 339 -10.16 10.32 -15.66
CA THR A 339 -10.99 11.20 -16.49
C THR A 339 -12.44 11.16 -16.05
#